data_AF-E6UJG9-F1
#
_entry.id   AF-E6UJG9-F1
#
_cell.length_a   1.000
_cell.length_b   1.000
_cell.length_c   1.000
_cell.angle_alpha   90.00
_cell.angle_beta   90.00
_cell.angle_gamma   90.00
#
_symmetry.space_group_name_H-M   'P 1'
#
loop_
_entity.id
_entity.type
_entity.pdbx_description
1 polymer ?
#
loop_
_entity_poly.entity_id
_entity_poly.type
_entity_poly.pdbx_seq_one_letter_code
_entity_poly.pdbx_strand_id
1 'polypeptide(L)' 'MSYEIYRITARCKCPCGKGEIIRGDSMNDWNQTRSGDIEIHCPECSNKLKFTDGGIN' A
#
# COMPACT_ATOMS: atom_id res chain seq x y z
N MET A 1 16.77 1.24 -2.12
CA MET A 1 16.37 0.41 -0.97
C MET A 1 14.89 0.11 -1.13
N SER A 2 14.56 -1.14 -1.43
CA SER A 2 13.17 -1.59 -1.58
C SER A 2 12.69 -2.10 -0.23
N TYR A 3 11.52 -1.66 0.19
CA TYR A 3 10.84 -2.20 1.37
C TYR A 3 9.75 -3.12 0.86
N GLU A 4 9.78 -4.39 1.25
CA GLU A 4 8.78 -5.37 0.83
C GLU A 4 7.91 -5.74 2.04
N ILE A 5 6.59 -5.82 1.83
CA ILE A 5 5.67 -6.24 2.89
C ILE A 5 5.94 -7.73 3.21
N TYR A 6 6.58 -7.98 4.35
CA TYR A 6 6.82 -9.34 4.84
C TYR A 6 5.69 -9.84 5.75
N ARG A 7 4.94 -8.91 6.37
CA ARG A 7 3.84 -9.23 7.28
C ARG A 7 2.62 -8.40 6.94
N ILE A 8 1.54 -9.07 6.55
CA ILE A 8 0.26 -8.41 6.27
C ILE A 8 -0.53 -8.30 7.58
N THR A 9 -0.87 -7.08 7.97
CA THR A 9 -1.63 -6.78 9.20
C THR A 9 -3.11 -6.58 8.90
N ALA A 10 -3.47 -6.03 7.74
CA ALA A 10 -4.84 -5.89 7.32
C ALA A 10 -5.00 -6.04 5.81
N ARG A 11 -6.11 -6.65 5.39
CA ARG A 11 -6.55 -6.68 3.99
C ARG A 11 -7.94 -6.09 3.92
N CYS A 12 -8.09 -5.03 3.15
CA CYS A 12 -9.38 -4.39 2.89
C CYS A 12 -9.70 -4.50 1.42
N LYS A 13 -10.95 -4.83 1.08
CA LYS A 13 -11.41 -4.69 -0.29
C LYS A 13 -11.43 -3.20 -0.64
N CYS A 14 -10.94 -2.86 -1.83
CA CYS A 14 -11.05 -1.50 -2.34
C CYS A 14 -12.54 -1.07 -2.33
N PRO A 15 -12.87 0.18 -1.95
CA PRO A 15 -14.24 0.69 -2.04
C PRO A 15 -14.79 0.67 -3.48
N CYS A 16 -13.89 0.61 -4.46
CA CYS A 16 -14.21 0.45 -5.88
C CYS A 16 -14.63 -0.99 -6.27
N GLY A 17 -14.48 -1.97 -5.39
CA GLY A 17 -14.80 -3.39 -5.63
C GLY A 17 -13.87 -4.14 -6.59
N LYS A 18 -12.97 -3.44 -7.30
CA LYS A 18 -12.10 -3.98 -8.36
C LYS A 18 -10.66 -4.31 -7.90
N GLY A 19 -10.40 -4.39 -6.60
CA GLY A 19 -9.07 -4.72 -6.10
C GLY A 19 -8.99 -4.76 -4.58
N GLU A 20 -7.77 -4.86 -4.07
CA GLU A 20 -7.49 -5.00 -2.66
C GLU A 20 -6.44 -4.00 -2.17
N ILE A 21 -6.59 -3.60 -0.92
CA ILE A 21 -5.68 -2.73 -0.19
C ILE A 21 -5.08 -3.58 0.91
N ILE A 22 -3.77 -3.77 0.83
CA ILE A 22 -2.99 -4.53 1.78
C ILE A 22 -2.26 -3.53 2.65
N ARG A 23 -2.40 -3.67 3.97
CA ARG A 23 -1.58 -2.97 4.95
C ARG A 23 -0.70 -3.97 5.67
N GLY A 24 0.54 -3.59 5.91
CA GLY A 24 1.49 -4.48 6.51
C GLY A 24 2.70 -3.78 7.10
N ASP A 25 3.54 -4.60 7.70
CA ASP A 25 4.90 -4.23 8.05
C ASP A 25 5.79 -4.64 6.88
N SER A 26 6.64 -3.71 6.46
CA SER A 26 7.67 -3.94 5.47
C SER A 26 9.03 -4.08 6.15
N MET A 27 9.93 -4.81 5.49
CA MET A 27 11.30 -4.99 5.95
C MET A 27 12.23 -4.87 4.75
N ASN A 28 13.41 -4.30 4.98
CA ASN A 28 14.45 -4.23 3.96
C ASN A 28 15.59 -5.23 4.25
N ASP A 29 16.55 -5.32 3.32
CA ASP A 29 17.73 -6.20 3.42
C ASP A 29 18.63 -5.92 4.65
N TRP A 30 18.45 -4.77 5.29
CA TRP A 30 19.17 -4.34 6.49
C TRP A 30 18.37 -4.61 7.77
N ASN A 31 17.33 -5.43 7.69
CA ASN A 31 16.44 -5.78 8.79
C ASN A 31 15.77 -4.55 9.44
N GLN A 32 15.62 -3.46 8.70
CA GLN A 32 14.88 -2.30 9.14
C GLN A 32 13.40 -2.52 8.84
N THR A 33 12.61 -2.55 9.89
CA THR A 33 11.16 -2.73 9.81
C THR A 33 10.45 -1.39 9.76
N ARG A 34 9.51 -1.24 8.84
CA ARG A 34 8.59 -0.10 8.78
C ARG A 34 7.17 -0.61 8.93
N SER A 35 6.45 -0.04 9.89
CA SER A 35 5.05 -0.38 10.14
C SER A 35 4.12 0.57 9.40
N GLY A 36 3.01 0.03 8.89
CA GLY A 36 1.98 0.81 8.21
C GLY A 36 2.24 1.05 6.73
N ASP A 37 3.06 0.22 6.08
CA ASP A 37 3.14 0.22 4.63
C ASP A 37 1.81 -0.22 4.02
N ILE A 38 1.44 0.45 2.94
CA ILE A 38 0.17 0.25 2.25
C ILE A 38 0.46 -0.06 0.80
N GLU A 39 0.11 -1.27 0.37
CA GLU A 39 0.14 -1.67 -1.02
C GLU A 39 -1.29 -1.70 -1.58
N ILE A 40 -1.48 -1.01 -2.69
CA ILE A 40 -2.79 -0.85 -3.32
C ILE A 40 -2.79 -1.65 -4.62
N HIS A 41 -3.27 -2.89 -4.52
CA HIS A 41 -3.45 -3.82 -5.63
C HIS A 41 -4.81 -3.60 -6.30
N CYS A 42 -5.07 -2.35 -6.67
CA CYS A 42 -6.25 -2.00 -7.46
C CYS A 42 -5.82 -1.17 -8.67
N PRO A 43 -6.06 -1.63 -9.91
CA PRO A 43 -5.61 -0.92 -11.11
C PRO A 43 -6.29 0.45 -11.31
N GLU A 44 -7.52 0.62 -10.82
CA GLU A 44 -8.22 1.90 -10.91
C GLU A 44 -7.88 2.86 -9.76
N CYS A 45 -7.65 2.35 -8.54
CA CYS A 45 -7.28 3.18 -7.41
C CYS A 45 -5.78 3.51 -7.38
N SER A 46 -4.90 2.61 -7.82
CA SER A 46 -3.46 2.87 -7.97
C SER A 46 -3.20 4.04 -8.93
N ASN A 47 -3.98 4.14 -10.02
CA ASN A 47 -3.90 5.28 -10.95
C ASN A 47 -4.49 6.58 -10.39
N LYS A 48 -5.58 6.52 -9.61
CA LYS A 48 -6.14 7.73 -8.97
C LYS A 48 -5.25 8.27 -7.85
N LEU A 49 -4.59 7.39 -7.09
CA LEU A 49 -3.71 7.79 -5.99
C LEU A 49 -2.41 8.43 -6.48
N LYS A 50 -1.86 8.01 -7.63
CA LYS A 50 -0.74 8.73 -8.27
C LYS A 50 -1.09 10.18 -8.65
N PHE A 51 -2.37 10.52 -8.82
CA PHE A 51 -2.83 11.88 -9.06
C PHE A 51 -3.11 12.68 -7.78
N THR A 52 -3.23 12.03 -6.62
CA THR A 52 -3.51 12.68 -5.32
C THR A 52 -2.28 12.75 -4.39
N ASP A 53 -1.06 12.69 -4.93
CA ASP A 53 0.10 13.42 -4.38
C ASP A 53 0.14 14.87 -4.91
N GLY A 54 -0.94 15.32 -5.58
CA GLY A 54 -1.15 16.66 -6.12
C GLY A 54 -2.30 17.43 -5.48
N GLY A 55 -2.70 17.07 -4.27
CA GLY A 55 -3.52 17.93 -3.42
C GLY A 55 -4.98 17.51 -3.23
N ILE A 56 -5.46 17.81 -2.03
CA ILE A 56 -6.83 18.21 -1.77
C ILE A 56 -6.75 19.30 -0.69
N ASN A 57 -7.28 20.47 -1.03
CA ASN A 57 -7.72 21.50 -0.09
C ASN A 57 -8.79 20.93 0.85
#